data_AF-A0A0Q1BTQ0-F1
#
_entry.id   AF-A0A0Q1BTQ0-F1
#
_cell.length_a   1.000
_cell.length_b   1.000
_cell.length_c   1.000
_cell.angle_alpha   90.00
_cell.angle_beta   90.00
_cell.angle_gamma   90.00
#
_symmetry.space_group_name_H-M   'P 1'
#
loop_
_entity.id
_entity.type
_entity.pdbx_description
1 polymer ?
#
loop_
_entity_poly.entity_id
_entity_poly.type
_entity_poly.pdbx_seq_one_letter_code
_entity_poly.pdbx_strand_id
1 'polypeptide(L)' 'MSINEVKKIFGTPDSVEQVNDKDLLEWRFVMLENEESNKVGGLKPFVLGGLEFLAEMEFTENKLTKVVYKYEVP' A
#
# COMPACT_ATOMS: atom_id res chain seq x y z
N MET A 1 12.98 2.42 -8.17
CA MET A 1 12.56 3.32 -7.08
C MET A 1 13.01 2.63 -5.81
N SER A 2 13.96 3.22 -5.10
CA SER A 2 14.46 2.68 -3.85
C SER A 2 13.35 2.58 -2.81
N ILE A 3 13.50 1.66 -1.85
CA ILE A 3 12.57 1.51 -0.71
C ILE A 3 12.33 2.85 0.01
N ASN A 4 13.36 3.70 0.12
CA ASN A 4 13.24 5.01 0.75
C ASN A 4 12.35 5.98 -0.05
N GLU A 5 12.36 5.92 -1.37
CA GLU A 5 11.47 6.71 -2.22
C GLU A 5 10.02 6.20 -2.14
N VAL A 6 9.84 4.88 -2.07
CA VAL A 6 8.52 4.25 -1.89
C VAL A 6 7.89 4.69 -0.58
N LYS A 7 8.65 4.65 0.52
CA LYS A 7 8.18 5.11 1.85
C LYS A 7 7.82 6.59 1.89
N LYS A 8 8.47 7.43 1.08
CA LYS A 8 8.13 8.86 0.97
C LYS A 8 6.80 9.10 0.24
N ILE A 9 6.43 8.23 -0.69
CA ILE A 9 5.22 8.36 -1.50
C ILE A 9 4.03 7.70 -0.79
N PHE A 10 4.21 6.47 -0.30
CA PHE A 10 3.13 5.63 0.23
C PHE A 10 3.09 5.55 1.76
N GLY A 11 4.07 6.16 2.45
CA GLY A 11 4.22 6.05 3.89
C GLY A 11 4.96 4.76 4.31
N THR A 12 5.11 4.58 5.61
CA THR A 12 5.75 3.39 6.19
C THR A 12 4.84 2.17 6.01
N PRO A 13 5.33 1.03 5.47
CA PRO A 13 4.55 -0.20 5.37
C PRO A 13 4.24 -0.79 6.74
N ASP A 14 3.13 -1.53 6.83
CA ASP A 14 2.74 -2.28 8.03
C ASP A 14 3.62 -3.52 8.21
N SER A 15 4.03 -4.15 7.11
CA SER A 15 4.96 -5.28 7.12
C SER A 15 5.99 -5.21 6.00
N VAL A 16 7.16 -5.80 6.28
CA VAL A 16 8.26 -5.96 5.31
C VAL A 16 8.79 -7.37 5.45
N GLU A 17 8.77 -8.13 4.36
CA GLU A 17 9.27 -9.51 4.31
C GLU A 17 10.28 -9.69 3.18
N GLN A 18 11.23 -10.61 3.38
CA GLN A 18 12.22 -11.00 2.37
C GLN A 18 11.90 -12.41 1.87
N VAL A 19 11.58 -12.53 0.59
CA VAL A 19 11.18 -13.80 -0.04
C VAL A 19 11.94 -14.01 -1.34
N ASN A 20 12.83 -15.01 -1.40
CA ASN A 20 13.60 -15.35 -2.61
C ASN A 20 14.31 -14.13 -3.24
N ASP A 21 15.12 -13.41 -2.45
CA ASP A 21 15.85 -12.20 -2.84
C ASP A 21 14.97 -10.99 -3.24
N LYS A 22 13.71 -10.98 -2.77
CA LYS A 22 12.74 -9.91 -3.03
C LYS A 22 12.27 -9.29 -1.73
N ASP A 23 12.15 -7.97 -1.74
CA ASP A 23 11.45 -7.24 -0.69
C ASP A 23 9.95 -7.22 -1.02
N LEU A 24 9.14 -7.77 -0.12
CA LEU A 24 7.70 -7.67 -0.13
C LEU A 24 7.27 -6.64 0.92
N LEU A 25 6.59 -5.59 0.49
CA LEU A 25 6.09 -4.54 1.38
C LEU A 25 4.56 -4.54 1.33
N GLU A 26 3.94 -4.61 2.50
CA GLU A 26 2.48 -4.60 2.63
C GLU A 26 2.01 -3.36 3.38
N TRP A 27 0.94 -2.74 2.87
CA TRP A 27 0.19 -1.70 3.55
C TRP A 27 -1.26 -2.12 3.71
N ARG A 28 -1.78 -1.94 4.92
CA ARG A 28 -3.19 -2.09 5.28
C ARG A 28 -3.80 -0.72 5.47
N PHE A 29 -4.75 -0.41 4.61
CA PHE A 29 -5.50 0.83 4.70
C PHE A 29 -6.92 0.52 5.17
N VAL A 30 -7.28 1.09 6.32
CA VAL A 30 -8.65 1.08 6.84
C VAL A 30 -9.27 2.44 6.54
N MET A 31 -10.25 2.48 5.64
CA MET A 31 -11.02 3.70 5.41
C MET A 31 -12.05 3.86 6.52
N LEU A 32 -11.82 4.84 7.40
CA LEU A 32 -12.78 5.24 8.42
C LEU A 32 -13.85 6.13 7.78
N GLU A 33 -15.10 5.99 8.22
CA GLU A 33 -16.21 6.88 7.84
C GLU A 33 -15.94 8.31 8.34
N ASN A 34 -15.18 9.06 7.55
CA ASN A 34 -14.83 10.44 7.82
C ASN A 34 -14.60 11.10 6.46
N GLU A 35 -15.52 11.99 6.07
CA GLU A 35 -15.48 12.76 4.82
C GLU A 35 -14.21 13.65 4.67
N GLU A 36 -13.49 13.92 5.75
CA GLU A 36 -12.25 14.71 5.78
C GLU A 36 -10.97 13.88 5.51
N SER A 37 -11.01 12.55 5.66
CA SER A 37 -9.82 11.66 5.54
C SER A 37 -9.30 11.46 4.11
N ASN A 38 -9.93 12.10 3.14
CA ASN A 38 -9.74 11.96 1.69
C ASN A 38 -8.39 12.43 1.11
N LYS A 39 -7.34 12.58 1.91
CA LYS A 39 -6.01 13.01 1.45
C LYS A 39 -4.89 12.29 2.17
N VAL A 40 -4.73 10.99 1.90
CA VAL A 40 -3.48 10.28 2.21
C VAL A 40 -2.64 10.20 0.93
N GLY A 41 -1.55 10.97 0.88
CA GLY A 41 -0.47 10.78 -0.10
C GLY A 41 -0.84 10.91 -1.59
N GLY A 42 -1.98 11.52 -1.95
CA GLY A 42 -2.40 11.64 -3.35
C GLY A 42 -3.05 10.37 -3.94
N LEU A 43 -3.21 9.32 -3.14
CA LEU A 43 -4.12 8.23 -3.48
C LEU A 43 -5.55 8.73 -3.28
N LYS A 44 -6.34 8.73 -4.36
CA LYS A 44 -7.80 8.82 -4.29
C LYS A 44 -8.36 7.41 -4.35
N PRO A 45 -8.42 6.66 -3.24
CA PRO A 45 -9.19 5.43 -3.26
C PRO A 45 -10.65 5.78 -3.56
N PHE A 46 -11.31 4.95 -4.37
CA PHE A 46 -12.74 5.06 -4.59
C PHE A 46 -13.44 4.85 -3.24
N VAL A 47 -14.22 5.84 -2.82
CA VAL A 47 -14.90 5.82 -1.52
C VAL A 47 -16.02 4.79 -1.58
N LEU A 48 -15.84 3.69 -0.87
CA LEU A 48 -16.89 2.74 -0.54
C LEU A 48 -16.69 2.42 0.94
N GLY A 49 -17.70 2.72 1.77
CA GLY A 49 -17.59 2.63 3.23
C GLY A 49 -17.31 1.21 3.70
N GLY A 50 -16.50 1.08 4.76
CA GLY A 50 -16.19 -0.21 5.38
C GLY A 50 -15.18 -1.08 4.62
N LEU A 51 -14.57 -0.57 3.54
CA LEU A 51 -13.58 -1.32 2.78
C LEU A 51 -12.19 -1.24 3.41
N GLU A 52 -11.70 -2.42 3.80
CA GLU A 52 -10.29 -2.68 3.99
C GLU A 52 -9.67 -2.99 2.62
N PHE A 53 -8.53 -2.37 2.33
CA PHE A 53 -7.73 -2.77 1.18
C PHE A 53 -6.26 -2.94 1.55
N LEU A 54 -5.66 -3.97 0.96
CA LEU A 54 -4.25 -4.28 1.07
C LEU A 54 -3.55 -3.90 -0.23
N ALA A 55 -2.45 -3.17 -0.10
CA ALA A 55 -1.52 -2.94 -1.20
C ALA A 55 -0.24 -3.71 -0.91
N GLU A 56 0.07 -4.68 -1.77
CA GLU A 56 1.29 -5.49 -1.69
C GLU A 56 2.19 -5.12 -2.86
N MET A 57 3.44 -4.76 -2.57
CA MET A 57 4.43 -4.34 -3.57
C MET A 57 5.67 -5.24 -3.50
N GLU A 58 6.11 -5.74 -4.67
CA GLU A 58 7.26 -6.62 -4.80
C GLU A 58 8.43 -5.90 -5.46
N PHE A 59 9.60 -5.96 -4.84
CA PHE A 59 10.83 -5.34 -5.34
C PHE A 59 11.93 -6.36 -5.59
N THR A 60 12.69 -6.14 -6.67
CA THR A 60 13.93 -6.87 -6.97
C THR A 60 14.99 -5.85 -7.34
N GLU A 61 16.17 -5.90 -6.72
CA GLU A 61 17.27 -4.94 -6.94
C GLU A 61 16.82 -3.46 -6.86
N ASN A 62 15.97 -3.10 -5.90
CA ASN A 62 15.40 -1.75 -5.74
C ASN A 62 14.54 -1.26 -6.94
N LYS A 63 14.03 -2.18 -7.75
CA LYS A 63 13.05 -1.91 -8.81
C LYS A 63 11.73 -2.55 -8.45
N LEU A 64 10.66 -1.75 -8.53
CA LEU A 64 9.30 -2.24 -8.37
C LEU A 64 8.98 -3.15 -9.56
N THR A 65 8.58 -4.38 -9.28
CA THR A 65 8.27 -5.38 -10.32
C THR A 65 6.79 -5.72 -10.39
N LYS A 66 6.08 -5.61 -9.26
CA LYS A 66 4.65 -5.94 -9.16
C LYS A 66 3.96 -5.12 -8.08
N VAL A 67 2.70 -4.77 -8.34
CA VAL A 67 1.77 -4.20 -7.35
C VAL A 67 0.48 -5.01 -7.39
N VAL A 68 -0.01 -5.43 -6.23
CA VAL A 68 -1.29 -6.13 -6.07
C VAL A 68 -2.17 -5.33 -5.13
N TYR A 69 -3.39 -5.05 -5.56
CA TYR A 69 -4.44 -4.50 -4.71
C TYR A 69 -5.44 -5.59 -4.37
N LYS A 70 -5.64 -5.86 -3.08
CA LYS A 70 -6.68 -6.76 -2.58
C LYS A 70 -7.73 -5.91 -1.87
N TYR A 71 -8.99 -6.07 -2.25
CA TYR A 71 -10.12 -5.35 -1.65
C TYR A 71 -11.05 -6.39 -1.02
N GLU A 72 -11.43 -6.16 0.23
CA GLU A 72 -12.53 -6.92 0.85
C GLU A 72 -13.77 -6.03 0.86
N VAL A 73 -14.70 -6.33 -0.06
CA VAL A 73 -16.03 -5.71 -0.06
C VAL A 73 -16.89 -6.54 0.90
N PRO A 74 -17.53 -5.93 1.92
CA PRO A 74 -18.42 -6.65 2.82
C PRO A 74 -19.65 -7.25 2.13
#